data_AF-A0A1Y1V6S5-F1
#
_entry.id   AF-A0A1Y1V6S5-F1
#
_cell.length_a   1.000
_cell.length_b   1.000
_cell.length_c   1.000
_cell.angle_alpha   90.00
_cell.angle_beta   90.00
_cell.angle_gamma   90.00
#
_symmetry.space_group_name_H-M   'P 1'
#
loop_
_entity.id
_entity.type
_entity.pdbx_description
1 polymer ?
#
loop_
_entity_poly.entity_id
_entity_poly.type
_entity_poly.pdbx_seq_one_letter_code
_entity_poly.pdbx_strand_id
1 'polypeptide(L)'
;MSNISFNPGEENFSNLLNSNVYVDKTEIILNLNILIDTNNNAICVSCPSGFGKTYTVNMLTAYYCNTDKKITIFDDKNISKKENWDKYLGKFNVIILNMDYFFTDKSIKNGIKAIKKLILIEIKRSISNFESLIYITGILPMLESEYKISDNYSMISPEWMAKYFGFNENEIEELLKKKFGSEMHDNTNKEKIKKIKLDDGLNGSYEKKLNEKQLLYDEKLIHKNEIKLNLKDIKNWYNGYQLIDNIYGKKYNIYSSYSVVKAIMKKKIHCFQNKSILHSVIEKNFYHLKDIIILLMNSKRIKINVTSFESDMTIFNNKDDILTLFVHYGFLGYDSNTKEVYIPNEEVRINFEKFIISEKWKILNTKRDIFNPDEENFENMLNSKYYVDKTESILYLNKKVNTKEKYICDSRPAGFGKTTTAEMISAYYSF
;
A
#
# COMPACT_ATOMS: atom_id res chain seq x y z
N MET A 1 -1.69 -8.17 -20.66
CA MET A 1 -1.92 -6.77 -21.06
C MET A 1 -0.76 -6.33 -21.92
N SER A 2 -1.01 -5.61 -23.01
CA SER A 2 0.06 -4.94 -23.74
C SER A 2 0.72 -3.89 -22.82
N ASN A 3 2.05 -3.75 -22.91
CA ASN A 3 2.80 -2.85 -22.02
C ASN A 3 2.58 -1.36 -22.34
N ILE A 4 2.10 -1.08 -23.55
CA ILE A 4 1.59 0.20 -24.03
C ILE A 4 0.30 -0.10 -24.80
N SER A 5 -0.66 0.81 -24.74
CA SER A 5 -1.82 0.79 -25.62
C SER A 5 -2.17 2.20 -26.09
N PHE A 6 -2.47 2.35 -27.37
CA PHE A 6 -2.93 3.59 -27.98
C PHE A 6 -4.37 3.43 -28.46
N ASN A 7 -5.25 4.32 -28.01
CA ASN A 7 -6.69 4.27 -28.22
C ASN A 7 -7.32 2.88 -28.00
N PRO A 8 -7.14 2.25 -26.82
CA PRO A 8 -7.73 0.93 -26.52
C PRO A 8 -9.27 0.90 -26.50
N GLY A 9 -9.95 2.05 -26.52
CA GLY A 9 -11.40 2.13 -26.49
C GLY A 9 -12.02 1.65 -25.17
N GLU A 10 -13.26 1.16 -25.25
CA GLU A 10 -14.08 0.82 -24.09
C GLU A 10 -14.00 -0.65 -23.64
N GLU A 11 -13.38 -1.54 -24.42
CA GLU A 11 -13.44 -3.00 -24.23
C GLU A 11 -13.08 -3.43 -22.81
N ASN A 12 -11.96 -2.91 -22.28
CA ASN A 12 -11.50 -3.23 -20.94
C ASN A 12 -12.50 -2.80 -19.86
N PHE A 13 -13.17 -1.66 -20.04
CA PHE A 13 -14.17 -1.19 -19.08
C PHE A 13 -15.49 -1.96 -19.23
N SER A 14 -15.93 -2.25 -20.45
CA SER A 14 -17.10 -3.10 -20.72
C SER A 14 -16.95 -4.49 -20.08
N ASN A 15 -15.76 -5.09 -20.17
CA ASN A 15 -15.45 -6.35 -19.48
C ASN A 15 -15.56 -6.24 -17.94
N LEU A 16 -15.18 -5.09 -17.37
CA LEU A 16 -15.35 -4.83 -15.94
C LEU A 16 -16.81 -4.62 -15.55
N LEU A 17 -17.60 -3.96 -16.38
CA LEU A 17 -19.04 -3.77 -16.15
C LEU A 17 -19.82 -5.08 -16.17
N ASN A 18 -19.41 -6.02 -17.04
CA ASN A 18 -19.95 -7.38 -17.08
C ASN A 18 -19.60 -8.20 -15.84
N SER A 19 -18.69 -7.73 -14.99
CA SER A 19 -18.44 -8.35 -13.69
C SER A 19 -19.57 -8.01 -12.71
N ASN A 20 -20.03 -9.02 -11.96
CA ASN A 20 -21.06 -8.86 -10.92
C ASN A 20 -20.58 -8.09 -9.67
N VAL A 21 -19.45 -7.36 -9.77
CA VAL A 21 -18.75 -6.73 -8.64
C VAL A 21 -18.32 -5.28 -8.95
N TYR A 22 -19.02 -4.62 -9.88
CA TYR A 22 -18.80 -3.23 -10.24
C TYR A 22 -19.53 -2.24 -9.30
N VAL A 23 -18.82 -1.16 -8.93
CA VAL A 23 -19.35 -0.01 -8.20
C VAL A 23 -19.16 1.23 -9.05
N ASP A 24 -20.22 2.02 -9.22
CA ASP A 24 -20.21 3.19 -10.08
C ASP A 24 -19.52 4.40 -9.42
N LYS A 25 -18.34 4.73 -9.93
CA LYS A 25 -17.54 5.91 -9.53
C LYS A 25 -17.33 6.90 -10.69
N THR A 26 -18.20 6.86 -11.69
CA THR A 26 -18.08 7.66 -12.93
C THR A 26 -18.08 9.16 -12.70
N GLU A 27 -18.68 9.66 -11.60
CA GLU A 27 -18.65 11.08 -11.25
C GLU A 27 -17.24 11.66 -11.06
N ILE A 28 -16.20 10.84 -10.87
CA ILE A 28 -14.80 11.33 -10.82
C ILE A 28 -14.43 12.09 -12.11
N ILE A 29 -14.98 11.67 -13.25
CA ILE A 29 -14.74 12.27 -14.56
C ILE A 29 -15.12 13.76 -14.56
N LEU A 30 -16.18 14.15 -13.84
CA LEU A 30 -16.61 15.55 -13.80
C LEU A 30 -15.56 16.45 -13.15
N ASN A 31 -14.92 15.98 -12.08
CA ASN A 31 -13.83 16.73 -11.43
C ASN A 31 -12.59 16.80 -12.33
N LEU A 32 -12.30 15.73 -13.07
CA LEU A 32 -11.18 15.70 -14.03
C LEU A 32 -11.43 16.58 -15.25
N ASN A 33 -12.67 16.63 -15.73
CA ASN A 33 -13.08 17.46 -16.87
C ASN A 33 -12.86 18.96 -16.62
N ILE A 34 -12.94 19.41 -15.37
CA ILE A 34 -12.67 20.80 -14.97
C ILE A 34 -11.20 21.17 -15.19
N LEU A 35 -10.29 20.20 -15.08
CA LEU A 35 -8.85 20.42 -15.18
C LEU A 35 -8.35 20.46 -16.64
N ILE A 36 -9.18 20.02 -17.59
CA ILE A 36 -8.89 20.08 -19.02
C ILE A 36 -8.73 21.54 -19.45
N ASP A 37 -7.72 21.82 -20.29
CA ASP A 37 -7.32 23.15 -20.76
C ASP A 37 -6.87 24.14 -19.66
N THR A 38 -6.59 23.64 -18.45
CA THR A 38 -5.98 24.43 -17.37
C THR A 38 -4.47 24.20 -17.28
N ASN A 39 -3.77 25.09 -16.59
CA ASN A 39 -2.35 24.88 -16.23
C ASN A 39 -2.15 23.75 -15.19
N ASN A 40 -3.24 23.27 -14.57
CA ASN A 40 -3.24 22.23 -13.56
C ASN A 40 -3.80 20.90 -14.10
N ASN A 41 -3.43 20.54 -15.34
CA ASN A 41 -3.98 19.39 -16.06
C ASN A 41 -3.17 18.09 -15.87
N ALA A 42 -2.15 18.11 -15.00
CA ALA A 42 -1.34 16.95 -14.64
C ALA A 42 -1.64 16.50 -13.20
N ILE A 43 -2.06 15.25 -13.04
CA ILE A 43 -2.50 14.69 -11.76
C ILE A 43 -1.75 13.40 -11.47
N CYS A 44 -1.37 13.21 -10.21
CA CYS A 44 -0.83 11.94 -9.73
C CYS A 44 -1.73 11.36 -8.63
N VAL A 45 -1.95 10.03 -8.68
CA VAL A 45 -2.78 9.31 -7.71
C VAL A 45 -2.02 8.13 -7.11
N SER A 46 -1.49 8.34 -5.90
CA SER A 46 -0.75 7.35 -5.13
C SER A 46 -1.59 6.70 -4.01
N CYS A 47 -2.37 5.69 -4.38
CA CYS A 47 -3.02 4.77 -3.43
C CYS A 47 -2.41 3.34 -3.45
N PRO A 48 -2.75 2.46 -2.50
CA PRO A 48 -2.25 1.10 -2.48
C PRO A 48 -2.79 0.23 -3.62
N SER A 49 -2.12 -0.89 -3.87
CA SER A 49 -2.66 -1.93 -4.75
C SER A 49 -4.01 -2.42 -4.22
N GLY A 50 -5.00 -2.55 -5.09
CA GLY A 50 -6.33 -3.06 -4.72
C GLY A 50 -7.37 -1.99 -4.36
N PHE A 51 -7.04 -0.70 -4.44
CA PHE A 51 -7.98 0.41 -4.18
C PHE A 51 -8.64 0.98 -5.44
N GLY A 52 -8.64 0.23 -6.55
CA GLY A 52 -9.43 0.58 -7.74
C GLY A 52 -8.69 1.36 -8.85
N LYS A 53 -7.38 1.62 -8.75
CA LYS A 53 -6.61 2.35 -9.78
C LYS A 53 -6.88 1.86 -11.21
N THR A 54 -6.74 0.56 -11.45
CA THR A 54 -6.92 -0.04 -12.77
C THR A 54 -8.36 0.11 -13.28
N TYR A 55 -9.35 0.03 -12.38
CA TYR A 55 -10.75 0.28 -12.72
C TYR A 55 -10.94 1.73 -13.15
N THR A 56 -10.38 2.68 -12.39
CA THR A 56 -10.41 4.10 -12.74
C THR A 56 -9.74 4.36 -14.08
N VAL A 57 -8.53 3.83 -14.32
CA VAL A 57 -7.83 3.99 -15.61
C VAL A 57 -8.64 3.45 -16.77
N ASN A 58 -9.22 2.25 -16.66
CA ASN A 58 -10.05 1.66 -17.71
C ASN A 58 -11.32 2.50 -17.96
N MET A 59 -11.94 3.02 -16.91
CA MET A 59 -13.12 3.90 -17.00
C MET A 59 -12.78 5.23 -17.69
N LEU A 60 -11.71 5.91 -17.28
CA LEU A 60 -11.27 7.16 -17.89
C LEU A 60 -10.88 6.96 -19.35
N THR A 61 -10.21 5.84 -19.64
CA THR A 61 -9.89 5.44 -21.00
C THR A 61 -11.16 5.29 -21.83
N ALA A 62 -12.14 4.53 -21.35
CA ALA A 62 -13.39 4.33 -22.08
C ALA A 62 -14.16 5.64 -22.30
N TYR A 63 -14.05 6.60 -21.38
CA TYR A 63 -14.69 7.91 -21.50
C TYR A 63 -13.98 8.83 -22.50
N TYR A 64 -12.65 8.99 -22.39
CA TYR A 64 -11.92 9.98 -23.21
C TYR A 64 -11.48 9.45 -24.57
N CYS A 65 -11.25 8.14 -24.70
CA CYS A 65 -10.62 7.55 -25.88
C CYS A 65 -11.42 7.82 -27.15
N ASN A 66 -10.75 8.41 -28.14
CA ASN A 66 -11.28 8.69 -29.45
C ASN A 66 -11.74 7.40 -30.14
N THR A 67 -12.95 7.43 -30.70
CA THR A 67 -13.56 6.30 -31.40
C THR A 67 -14.65 6.81 -32.34
N ASP A 68 -14.77 6.19 -33.52
CA ASP A 68 -15.86 6.46 -34.46
C ASP A 68 -17.18 5.82 -34.02
N LYS A 69 -17.12 4.87 -33.08
CA LYS A 69 -18.30 4.20 -32.53
C LYS A 69 -18.94 5.08 -31.45
N LYS A 70 -20.27 5.14 -31.47
CA LYS A 70 -21.04 5.75 -30.39
C LYS A 70 -20.79 5.01 -29.07
N ILE A 71 -20.34 5.72 -28.05
CA ILE A 71 -20.13 5.21 -26.70
C ILE A 71 -21.47 5.28 -25.94
N THR A 72 -21.96 4.15 -25.42
CA THR A 72 -23.25 4.06 -24.68
C THR A 72 -23.12 3.47 -23.28
N ILE A 73 -21.95 2.93 -22.94
CA ILE A 73 -21.63 2.30 -21.64
C ILE A 73 -21.75 3.22 -20.42
N PHE A 74 -21.91 4.54 -20.64
CA PHE A 74 -22.10 5.54 -19.59
C PHE A 74 -23.57 5.98 -19.43
N ASP A 75 -24.47 5.60 -20.34
CA ASP A 75 -25.84 6.12 -20.40
C ASP A 75 -26.65 5.79 -19.13
N ASP A 76 -26.38 4.65 -18.50
CA ASP A 76 -27.03 4.17 -17.28
C ASP A 76 -26.24 4.49 -15.98
N LYS A 77 -25.14 5.26 -16.09
CA LYS A 77 -24.23 5.54 -14.98
C LYS A 77 -24.57 6.83 -14.24
N ASN A 78 -24.02 7.02 -13.05
CA ASN A 78 -24.26 8.21 -12.23
C ASN A 78 -23.82 9.51 -12.91
N ILE A 79 -22.76 9.45 -13.73
CA ILE A 79 -22.29 10.61 -14.49
C ILE A 79 -23.33 11.11 -15.50
N SER A 80 -24.13 10.24 -16.13
CA SER A 80 -25.09 10.65 -17.17
C SER A 80 -26.25 11.49 -16.64
N LYS A 81 -26.44 11.49 -15.31
CA LYS A 81 -27.45 12.28 -14.59
C LYS A 81 -26.99 13.74 -14.34
N LYS A 82 -25.79 14.11 -14.76
CA LYS A 82 -25.20 15.44 -14.52
C LYS A 82 -25.12 16.23 -15.82
N GLU A 83 -25.22 17.54 -15.73
CA GLU A 83 -25.13 18.41 -16.91
C GLU A 83 -23.74 18.36 -17.56
N ASN A 84 -23.69 18.45 -18.90
CA ASN A 84 -22.45 18.48 -19.69
C ASN A 84 -21.51 17.29 -19.44
N TRP A 85 -22.03 16.16 -18.97
CA TRP A 85 -21.23 14.99 -18.63
C TRP A 85 -20.53 14.38 -19.84
N ASP A 86 -21.04 14.58 -21.05
CA ASP A 86 -20.56 14.03 -22.31
C ASP A 86 -19.66 15.00 -23.10
N LYS A 87 -19.36 16.19 -22.54
CA LYS A 87 -18.59 17.25 -23.21
C LYS A 87 -17.29 16.75 -23.87
N TYR A 88 -16.61 15.80 -23.23
CA TYR A 88 -15.32 15.25 -23.69
C TYR A 88 -15.39 13.75 -24.05
N LEU A 89 -16.59 13.18 -24.10
CA LEU A 89 -16.80 11.77 -24.40
C LEU A 89 -16.27 11.45 -25.80
N GLY A 90 -15.28 10.54 -25.87
CA GLY A 90 -14.67 10.07 -27.11
C GLY A 90 -13.87 11.12 -27.88
N LYS A 91 -13.32 12.16 -27.23
CA LYS A 91 -12.67 13.29 -27.94
C LYS A 91 -11.14 13.29 -27.94
N PHE A 92 -10.49 12.42 -27.19
CA PHE A 92 -9.03 12.47 -26.99
C PHE A 92 -8.33 11.20 -27.42
N ASN A 93 -7.12 11.35 -27.98
CA ASN A 93 -6.22 10.23 -28.10
C ASN A 93 -5.68 9.84 -26.72
N VAL A 94 -5.82 8.58 -26.35
CA VAL A 94 -5.42 8.06 -25.03
C VAL A 94 -4.26 7.08 -25.19
N ILE A 95 -3.22 7.29 -24.38
CA ILE A 95 -2.09 6.37 -24.25
C ILE A 95 -2.10 5.81 -22.83
N ILE A 96 -2.09 4.50 -22.70
CA ILE A 96 -1.88 3.80 -21.42
C ILE A 96 -0.47 3.23 -21.41
N LEU A 97 0.27 3.53 -20.33
CA LEU A 97 1.62 3.02 -20.10
C LEU A 97 1.66 2.20 -18.81
N ASN A 98 2.18 0.98 -18.89
CA ASN A 98 2.55 0.23 -17.69
C ASN A 98 4.03 0.50 -17.38
N MET A 99 4.28 1.34 -16.38
CA MET A 99 5.63 1.79 -16.02
C MET A 99 6.53 0.68 -15.46
N ASP A 100 5.97 -0.33 -14.78
CA ASP A 100 6.74 -1.44 -14.18
C ASP A 100 7.60 -2.15 -15.24
N TYR A 101 7.05 -2.34 -16.44
CA TYR A 101 7.75 -2.98 -17.57
C TYR A 101 8.99 -2.20 -18.04
N PHE A 102 9.02 -0.89 -17.82
CA PHE A 102 10.08 -0.02 -18.32
C PHE A 102 11.22 0.18 -17.34
N PHE A 103 11.00 -0.01 -16.05
CA PHE A 103 11.95 0.40 -15.00
C PHE A 103 12.36 -0.71 -14.02
N THR A 104 11.81 -1.93 -14.13
CA THR A 104 12.19 -3.02 -13.21
C THR A 104 13.67 -3.43 -13.33
N ASP A 105 14.22 -3.53 -14.55
CA ASP A 105 15.60 -4.02 -14.80
C ASP A 105 16.40 -3.10 -15.74
N LYS A 106 15.96 -1.85 -15.93
CA LYS A 106 16.53 -0.91 -16.90
C LYS A 106 16.87 0.40 -16.22
N SER A 107 18.00 0.99 -16.62
CA SER A 107 18.29 2.38 -16.26
C SER A 107 17.18 3.30 -16.76
N ILE A 108 16.95 4.41 -16.05
CA ILE A 108 15.93 5.42 -16.41
C ILE A 108 16.03 5.80 -17.90
N LYS A 109 17.26 6.06 -18.37
CA LYS A 109 17.56 6.39 -19.77
C LYS A 109 17.10 5.30 -20.75
N ASN A 110 17.32 4.03 -20.43
CA ASN A 110 16.90 2.91 -21.26
C ASN A 110 15.38 2.71 -21.22
N GLY A 111 14.77 2.88 -20.05
CA GLY A 111 13.32 2.87 -19.87
C GLY A 111 12.64 3.93 -20.76
N ILE A 112 13.11 5.18 -20.68
CA ILE A 112 12.63 6.29 -21.52
C ILE A 112 12.79 5.98 -23.02
N LYS A 113 13.95 5.47 -23.43
CA LYS A 113 14.21 5.10 -24.82
C LYS A 113 13.22 4.02 -25.30
N ALA A 114 12.91 3.04 -24.44
CA ALA A 114 11.94 2.00 -24.74
C ALA A 114 10.50 2.54 -24.84
N ILE A 115 10.09 3.42 -23.92
CA ILE A 115 8.78 4.08 -23.97
C ILE A 115 8.61 4.83 -25.30
N LYS A 116 9.57 5.69 -25.65
CA LYS A 116 9.53 6.44 -26.92
C LYS A 116 9.38 5.53 -28.14
N LYS A 117 10.18 4.46 -28.19
CA LYS A 117 10.15 3.49 -29.30
C LYS A 117 8.80 2.77 -29.38
N LEU A 118 8.27 2.29 -28.27
CA LEU A 118 7.03 1.52 -28.26
C LEU A 118 5.79 2.38 -28.52
N ILE A 119 5.75 3.63 -28.02
CA ILE A 119 4.67 4.57 -28.36
C ILE A 119 4.63 4.81 -29.89
N LEU A 120 5.79 5.04 -30.51
CA LEU A 120 5.88 5.23 -31.97
C LEU A 120 5.37 4.01 -32.74
N ILE A 121 5.73 2.80 -32.29
CA ILE A 121 5.26 1.56 -32.91
C ILE A 121 3.74 1.42 -32.78
N GLU A 122 3.20 1.66 -31.59
CA GLU A 122 1.77 1.50 -31.33
C GLU A 122 0.93 2.50 -32.14
N ILE A 123 1.34 3.77 -32.19
CA ILE A 123 0.64 4.81 -32.97
C ILE A 123 0.68 4.49 -34.47
N LYS A 124 1.84 4.08 -35.01
CA LYS A 124 1.97 3.69 -36.43
C LYS A 124 1.12 2.48 -36.80
N ARG A 125 0.87 1.58 -35.85
CA ARG A 125 -0.02 0.42 -36.08
C ARG A 125 -1.48 0.84 -36.15
N SER A 126 -1.89 1.82 -35.36
CA SER A 126 -3.28 2.27 -35.28
C SER A 126 -3.65 3.35 -36.32
N ILE A 127 -2.68 4.12 -36.82
CA ILE A 127 -2.92 5.21 -37.79
C ILE A 127 -2.11 4.93 -39.06
N SER A 128 -2.79 4.51 -40.14
CA SER A 128 -2.19 3.99 -41.38
C SER A 128 -1.39 5.00 -42.22
N ASN A 129 -1.58 6.31 -42.00
CA ASN A 129 -0.86 7.39 -42.69
C ASN A 129 -0.18 8.37 -41.69
N PHE A 130 0.44 7.84 -40.64
CA PHE A 130 1.07 8.68 -39.61
C PHE A 130 2.44 9.24 -40.06
N GLU A 131 2.43 10.40 -40.74
CA GLU A 131 3.62 11.15 -41.17
C GLU A 131 4.01 12.31 -40.21
N SER A 132 3.71 12.19 -38.92
CA SER A 132 3.86 13.29 -37.96
C SER A 132 5.10 13.19 -37.06
N LEU A 133 5.69 14.35 -36.78
CA LEU A 133 6.67 14.57 -35.71
C LEU A 133 5.99 14.39 -34.35
N ILE A 134 6.30 13.30 -33.65
CA ILE A 134 5.88 13.13 -32.26
C ILE A 134 6.83 13.93 -31.36
N TYR A 135 6.40 15.12 -30.94
CA TYR A 135 7.08 15.91 -29.91
C TYR A 135 6.49 15.56 -28.53
N ILE A 136 7.02 14.49 -27.92
CA ILE A 136 6.69 14.17 -26.52
C ILE A 136 7.61 14.99 -25.60
N THR A 137 7.08 16.08 -25.06
CA THR A 137 7.60 16.72 -23.85
C THR A 137 6.99 16.08 -22.61
N GLY A 138 7.57 16.32 -21.44
CA GLY A 138 7.02 15.81 -20.19
C GLY A 138 7.51 14.42 -19.77
N ILE A 139 7.84 13.46 -20.65
CA ILE A 139 8.36 12.16 -20.17
C ILE A 139 9.79 12.26 -19.60
N LEU A 140 10.71 12.97 -20.27
CA LEU A 140 12.05 13.24 -19.70
C LEU A 140 11.93 14.14 -18.46
N PRO A 141 11.24 15.30 -18.52
CA PRO A 141 11.03 16.13 -17.35
C PRO A 141 10.32 15.41 -16.19
N MET A 142 9.31 14.57 -16.40
CA MET A 142 8.67 13.80 -15.30
C MET A 142 9.63 12.84 -14.59
N LEU A 143 10.73 12.46 -15.24
CA LEU A 143 11.74 11.54 -14.70
C LEU A 143 13.04 12.25 -14.28
N GLU A 144 13.29 13.48 -14.74
CA GLU A 144 14.54 14.23 -14.54
C GLU A 144 14.34 15.61 -13.88
N SER A 145 13.12 16.13 -13.74
CA SER A 145 12.85 17.45 -13.14
C SER A 145 11.47 17.55 -12.49
N GLU A 146 11.27 18.58 -11.67
CA GLU A 146 9.97 19.02 -11.15
C GLU A 146 9.05 19.50 -12.30
N TYR A 147 8.53 18.59 -13.15
CA TYR A 147 7.29 18.93 -13.82
C TYR A 147 6.26 19.15 -12.71
N LYS A 148 5.63 20.33 -12.68
CA LYS A 148 4.57 20.64 -11.71
C LYS A 148 3.45 19.62 -11.92
N ILE A 149 3.52 18.48 -11.23
CA ILE A 149 2.34 17.72 -10.89
C ILE A 149 1.52 18.70 -10.08
N SER A 150 0.47 19.19 -10.70
CA SER A 150 -0.38 20.25 -10.16
C SER A 150 -0.98 19.78 -8.85
N ASP A 151 -1.53 18.56 -8.86
CA ASP A 151 -2.17 17.95 -7.70
C ASP A 151 -1.73 16.49 -7.50
N ASN A 152 -1.34 16.18 -6.26
CA ASN A 152 -0.90 14.85 -5.82
C ASN A 152 -1.91 14.30 -4.80
N TYR A 153 -2.67 13.29 -5.20
CA TYR A 153 -3.64 12.63 -4.32
C TYR A 153 -3.08 11.31 -3.78
N SER A 154 -3.16 11.09 -2.47
CA SER A 154 -2.67 9.88 -1.82
C SER A 154 -3.49 9.46 -0.61
N MET A 155 -3.12 8.35 0.05
CA MET A 155 -3.76 7.96 1.32
C MET A 155 -3.53 8.99 2.45
N ILE A 156 -2.51 9.85 2.31
CA ILE A 156 -2.13 10.85 3.31
C ILE A 156 -2.84 12.18 3.01
N SER A 157 -2.87 12.56 1.74
CA SER A 157 -3.56 13.76 1.25
C SER A 157 -4.52 13.38 0.11
N PRO A 158 -5.71 12.84 0.44
CA PRO A 158 -6.65 12.37 -0.58
C PRO A 158 -7.56 13.49 -1.11
N GLU A 159 -7.77 14.57 -0.34
CA GLU A 159 -8.66 15.69 -0.69
C GLU A 159 -10.03 15.22 -1.24
N TRP A 160 -10.54 15.87 -2.29
CA TRP A 160 -11.80 15.50 -2.95
C TRP A 160 -11.77 14.09 -3.57
N MET A 161 -10.59 13.51 -3.81
CA MET A 161 -10.45 12.13 -4.29
C MET A 161 -10.76 11.07 -3.23
N ALA A 162 -10.85 11.42 -1.95
CA ALA A 162 -11.08 10.49 -0.84
C ALA A 162 -12.27 9.54 -1.08
N LYS A 163 -13.39 10.06 -1.60
CA LYS A 163 -14.60 9.26 -1.87
C LYS A 163 -14.44 8.24 -3.01
N TYR A 164 -13.46 8.46 -3.89
CA TYR A 164 -13.22 7.60 -5.05
C TYR A 164 -12.22 6.49 -4.78
N PHE A 165 -11.53 6.51 -3.63
CA PHE A 165 -10.61 5.46 -3.22
C PHE A 165 -11.40 4.26 -2.68
N GLY A 166 -11.00 3.04 -3.04
CA GLY A 166 -11.54 1.82 -2.45
C GLY A 166 -13.07 1.73 -2.55
N PHE A 167 -13.70 1.04 -1.59
CA PHE A 167 -15.16 1.05 -1.40
C PHE A 167 -15.56 1.71 -0.07
N ASN A 168 -16.78 2.24 0.00
CA ASN A 168 -17.44 2.61 1.25
C ASN A 168 -18.49 1.56 1.69
N GLU A 169 -19.02 1.68 2.91
CA GLU A 169 -19.96 0.69 3.46
C GLU A 169 -21.24 0.52 2.63
N ASN A 170 -21.81 1.62 2.10
CA ASN A 170 -23.02 1.58 1.28
C ASN A 170 -22.76 0.85 -0.05
N GLU A 171 -21.61 1.14 -0.69
CA GLU A 171 -21.19 0.46 -1.93
C GLU A 171 -21.04 -1.05 -1.71
N ILE A 172 -20.51 -1.46 -0.55
CA ILE A 172 -20.40 -2.89 -0.17
C ILE A 172 -21.79 -3.51 0.02
N GLU A 173 -22.70 -2.80 0.68
CA GLU A 173 -24.07 -3.28 0.90
C GLU A 173 -24.80 -3.48 -0.44
N GLU A 174 -24.67 -2.54 -1.38
CA GLU A 174 -25.22 -2.67 -2.73
C GLU A 174 -24.62 -3.85 -3.49
N LEU A 175 -23.31 -4.07 -3.40
CA LEU A 175 -22.64 -5.23 -3.99
C LEU A 175 -23.17 -6.55 -3.42
N LEU A 176 -23.36 -6.62 -2.10
CA LEU A 176 -23.93 -7.80 -1.45
C LEU A 176 -25.38 -8.04 -1.88
N LYS A 177 -26.21 -7.00 -1.95
CA LYS A 177 -27.59 -7.07 -2.44
C LYS A 177 -27.64 -7.57 -3.89
N LYS A 178 -26.78 -7.04 -4.76
CA LYS A 178 -26.68 -7.44 -6.17
C LYS A 178 -26.27 -8.92 -6.30
N LYS A 179 -25.40 -9.41 -5.43
CA LYS A 179 -24.85 -10.77 -5.51
C LYS A 179 -25.70 -11.84 -4.82
N PHE A 180 -26.33 -11.49 -3.70
CA PHE A 180 -26.99 -12.42 -2.77
C PHE A 180 -28.46 -12.05 -2.47
N GLY A 181 -29.02 -11.02 -3.10
CA GLY A 181 -30.37 -10.51 -2.80
C GLY A 181 -31.49 -11.55 -2.93
N SER A 182 -31.32 -12.58 -3.78
CA SER A 182 -32.24 -13.72 -3.87
C SER A 182 -32.07 -14.76 -2.75
N GLU A 183 -30.91 -14.83 -2.07
CA GLU A 183 -30.61 -15.75 -0.96
C GLU A 183 -30.97 -15.15 0.43
N MET A 184 -31.49 -13.92 0.47
CA MET A 184 -31.81 -13.17 1.70
C MET A 184 -33.29 -13.28 2.14
N HIS A 185 -34.18 -13.81 1.29
CA HIS A 185 -35.62 -13.83 1.54
C HIS A 185 -36.15 -14.99 2.42
N ASP A 186 -35.34 -15.95 2.85
CA ASP A 186 -35.84 -17.14 3.58
C ASP A 186 -35.61 -17.16 5.11
N ASN A 187 -35.02 -16.14 5.73
CA ASN A 187 -34.65 -16.20 7.16
C ASN A 187 -35.41 -15.24 8.09
N THR A 188 -36.71 -15.01 7.82
CA THR A 188 -37.65 -14.59 8.87
C THR A 188 -38.46 -15.79 9.36
N ASN A 189 -37.79 -16.87 9.78
CA ASN A 189 -38.40 -17.87 10.64
C ASN A 189 -37.64 -17.94 11.96
N LYS A 190 -38.38 -17.60 13.02
CA LYS A 190 -37.99 -17.62 14.43
C LYS A 190 -37.28 -18.93 14.79
N GLU A 191 -35.96 -18.91 14.88
CA GLU A 191 -35.25 -19.95 15.64
C GLU A 191 -35.35 -19.62 17.13
N LYS A 192 -36.21 -20.39 17.80
CA LYS A 192 -36.35 -20.48 19.24
C LYS A 192 -34.98 -20.73 19.88
N ILE A 193 -34.54 -19.80 20.70
CA ILE A 193 -33.44 -19.97 21.65
C ILE A 193 -33.79 -21.14 22.57
N LYS A 194 -33.16 -22.31 22.36
CA LYS A 194 -33.07 -23.35 23.39
C LYS A 194 -31.98 -22.92 24.37
N LYS A 195 -32.40 -22.41 25.53
CA LYS A 195 -31.55 -22.26 26.72
C LYS A 195 -31.00 -23.64 27.11
N ILE A 196 -29.70 -23.85 26.98
CA ILE A 196 -28.98 -24.92 27.68
C ILE A 196 -28.56 -24.34 29.03
N LYS A 197 -28.90 -25.07 30.11
CA LYS A 197 -28.58 -24.71 31.49
C LYS A 197 -27.07 -24.82 31.71
N LEU A 198 -26.52 -23.85 32.44
CA LEU A 198 -25.19 -23.93 33.06
C LEU A 198 -25.28 -24.92 34.24
N ASP A 199 -24.34 -25.85 34.31
CA ASP A 199 -23.99 -26.57 35.53
C ASP A 199 -22.54 -26.23 35.91
N ASP A 200 -22.38 -26.00 37.21
CA ASP A 200 -21.17 -25.60 37.92
C ASP A 200 -20.12 -26.71 37.98
N GLY A 201 -18.83 -26.35 37.91
CA GLY A 201 -17.74 -27.29 38.18
C GLY A 201 -16.34 -26.73 37.89
N LEU A 202 -15.62 -26.41 38.97
CA LEU A 202 -14.30 -25.81 39.05
C LEU A 202 -13.11 -26.68 38.55
N ASN A 203 -12.00 -25.95 38.34
CA ASN A 203 -10.57 -26.31 38.51
C ASN A 203 -9.73 -26.79 37.29
N GLY A 204 -8.61 -26.08 37.08
CA GLY A 204 -7.34 -26.71 36.68
C GLY A 204 -6.54 -26.05 35.56
N SER A 205 -5.57 -25.21 35.93
CA SER A 205 -4.24 -25.01 35.30
C SER A 205 -4.09 -25.05 33.76
N TYR A 206 -3.80 -23.91 33.14
CA TYR A 206 -3.36 -23.84 31.74
C TYR A 206 -1.86 -23.59 31.62
N GLU A 207 -1.10 -24.68 31.46
CA GLU A 207 0.16 -24.67 30.73
C GLU A 207 0.14 -25.75 29.64
N LYS A 208 0.76 -25.39 28.52
CA LYS A 208 1.37 -26.22 27.45
C LYS A 208 0.57 -26.63 26.19
N LYS A 209 1.25 -26.28 25.08
CA LYS A 209 1.40 -26.98 23.78
C LYS A 209 0.27 -26.83 22.77
N LEU A 210 0.36 -25.76 21.98
CA LEU A 210 -0.22 -25.72 20.63
C LEU A 210 0.50 -26.75 19.75
N ASN A 211 -0.20 -27.83 19.39
CA ASN A 211 0.23 -28.80 18.39
C ASN A 211 -0.36 -28.44 17.02
N GLU A 212 0.39 -28.66 15.95
CA GLU A 212 0.02 -28.45 14.53
C GLU A 212 -1.27 -29.18 14.10
N LYS A 213 -1.77 -30.14 14.88
CA LYS A 213 -3.09 -30.78 14.69
C LYS A 213 -4.27 -29.86 14.99
N GLN A 214 -4.11 -28.83 15.83
CA GLN A 214 -5.17 -27.86 16.14
C GLN A 214 -5.46 -26.97 14.93
N LEU A 215 -4.41 -26.50 14.22
CA LEU A 215 -4.52 -25.70 13.00
C LEU A 215 -5.24 -26.45 11.86
N LEU A 216 -4.98 -27.75 11.70
CA LEU A 216 -5.65 -28.57 10.69
C LEU A 216 -7.11 -28.90 11.08
N TYR A 217 -7.41 -28.94 12.38
CA TYR A 217 -8.76 -29.14 12.88
C TYR A 217 -9.60 -27.86 12.75
N ASP A 218 -8.99 -26.68 12.98
CA ASP A 218 -9.61 -25.38 12.74
C ASP A 218 -9.83 -25.13 11.24
N GLU A 219 -8.89 -25.51 10.36
CA GLU A 219 -9.09 -25.47 8.90
C GLU A 219 -10.22 -26.40 8.42
N LYS A 220 -10.41 -27.57 9.06
CA LYS A 220 -11.51 -28.50 8.74
C LYS A 220 -12.86 -28.09 9.33
N LEU A 221 -12.89 -27.43 10.49
CA LEU A 221 -14.12 -26.86 11.06
C LEU A 221 -14.57 -25.60 10.30
N ILE A 222 -13.64 -24.82 9.76
CA ILE A 222 -13.93 -23.72 8.82
C ILE A 222 -14.56 -24.25 7.51
N HIS A 223 -14.35 -25.53 7.16
CA HIS A 223 -14.94 -26.14 5.98
C HIS A 223 -16.36 -26.70 6.17
N LYS A 224 -16.91 -26.71 7.40
CA LYS A 224 -18.23 -27.29 7.68
C LYS A 224 -19.30 -26.29 8.15
N ASN A 225 -18.93 -25.03 8.35
CA ASN A 225 -19.90 -23.95 8.49
C ASN A 225 -19.86 -23.11 7.21
N GLU A 226 -20.90 -23.22 6.38
CA GLU A 226 -21.17 -22.22 5.36
C GLU A 226 -21.40 -20.88 6.08
N ILE A 227 -20.32 -20.12 6.29
CA ILE A 227 -20.41 -18.76 6.82
C ILE A 227 -21.14 -17.95 5.75
N LYS A 228 -22.40 -17.63 6.02
CA LYS A 228 -23.18 -16.68 5.22
C LYS A 228 -22.49 -15.32 5.32
N LEU A 229 -21.59 -15.05 4.37
CA LEU A 229 -20.82 -13.81 4.29
C LEU A 229 -21.78 -12.63 4.36
N ASN A 230 -21.68 -11.84 5.42
CA ASN A 230 -22.55 -10.70 5.65
C ASN A 230 -21.73 -9.40 5.78
N LEU A 231 -22.42 -8.26 5.73
CA LEU A 231 -21.79 -6.94 5.83
C LEU A 231 -21.00 -6.78 7.13
N LYS A 232 -21.46 -7.38 8.24
CA LYS A 232 -20.80 -7.31 9.54
C LYS A 232 -19.44 -8.02 9.52
N ASP A 233 -19.34 -9.17 8.86
CA ASP A 233 -18.07 -9.89 8.73
C ASP A 233 -17.06 -9.11 7.87
N ILE A 234 -17.52 -8.52 6.76
CA ILE A 234 -16.68 -7.66 5.91
C ILE A 234 -16.22 -6.42 6.68
N LYS A 235 -17.13 -5.80 7.43
CA LYS A 235 -16.84 -4.64 8.28
C LYS A 235 -15.82 -4.95 9.35
N ASN A 236 -16.00 -6.04 10.09
CA ASN A 236 -15.08 -6.43 11.15
C ASN A 236 -13.68 -6.73 10.61
N TRP A 237 -13.57 -7.25 9.39
CA TRP A 237 -12.29 -7.73 8.88
C TRP A 237 -11.51 -6.73 8.00
N TYR A 238 -12.21 -5.98 7.15
CA TYR A 238 -11.58 -5.14 6.12
C TYR A 238 -11.74 -3.64 6.35
N ASN A 239 -12.60 -3.19 7.27
CA ASN A 239 -12.76 -1.77 7.60
C ASN A 239 -11.53 -1.27 8.37
N GLY A 240 -11.07 -0.06 8.07
CA GLY A 240 -9.91 0.47 8.80
C GLY A 240 -9.26 1.71 8.24
N TYR A 241 -9.30 1.88 6.92
CA TYR A 241 -8.71 3.05 6.29
C TYR A 241 -9.64 4.24 6.44
N GLN A 242 -9.07 5.36 6.86
CA GLN A 242 -9.81 6.58 7.08
C GLN A 242 -9.20 7.70 6.25
N LEU A 243 -9.96 8.18 5.29
CA LEU A 243 -9.55 9.28 4.43
C LEU A 243 -10.37 10.52 4.76
N ILE A 244 -9.72 11.67 4.80
CA ILE A 244 -10.36 12.95 5.09
C ILE A 244 -10.23 13.84 3.88
N ASP A 245 -11.37 14.26 3.37
CA ASP A 245 -11.44 15.33 2.40
C ASP A 245 -11.31 16.65 3.15
N ASN A 246 -10.11 17.22 3.14
CA ASN A 246 -9.79 18.42 3.90
C ASN A 246 -10.51 19.68 3.38
N ILE A 247 -11.00 19.66 2.13
CA ILE A 247 -11.70 20.81 1.53
C ILE A 247 -13.11 20.91 2.12
N TYR A 248 -13.82 19.77 2.22
CA TYR A 248 -15.20 19.72 2.72
C TYR A 248 -15.31 19.22 4.17
N GLY A 249 -14.19 18.87 4.81
CA GLY A 249 -14.14 18.29 6.16
C GLY A 249 -14.80 16.92 6.28
N LYS A 250 -15.01 16.21 5.16
CA LYS A 250 -15.77 14.97 5.14
C LYS A 250 -14.86 13.76 5.31
N LYS A 251 -15.25 12.89 6.24
CA LYS A 251 -14.51 11.66 6.58
C LYS A 251 -15.11 10.45 5.90
N TYR A 252 -14.25 9.62 5.33
CA TYR A 252 -14.59 8.43 4.57
C TYR A 252 -13.92 7.21 5.20
N ASN A 253 -14.73 6.21 5.55
CA ASN A 253 -14.23 4.88 5.92
C ASN A 253 -14.14 4.04 4.66
N ILE A 254 -12.92 3.67 4.29
CA ILE A 254 -12.60 3.03 3.03
C ILE A 254 -12.12 1.60 3.25
N TYR A 255 -12.54 0.75 2.32
CA TYR A 255 -12.19 -0.66 2.24
C TYR A 255 -11.35 -0.91 0.99
N SER A 256 -10.40 -1.85 1.07
CA SER A 256 -9.71 -2.37 -0.12
C SER A 256 -10.73 -3.01 -1.06
N SER A 257 -10.93 -2.42 -2.25
CA SER A 257 -11.84 -2.96 -3.27
C SER A 257 -11.47 -4.41 -3.62
N TYR A 258 -10.18 -4.69 -3.77
CA TYR A 258 -9.71 -6.04 -4.10
C TYR A 258 -10.05 -7.07 -3.03
N SER A 259 -9.79 -6.75 -1.75
CA SER A 259 -10.05 -7.68 -0.65
C SER A 259 -11.55 -7.96 -0.52
N VAL A 260 -12.39 -6.92 -0.61
CA VAL A 260 -13.85 -7.04 -0.56
C VAL A 260 -14.37 -7.85 -1.74
N VAL A 261 -13.96 -7.53 -2.98
CA VAL A 261 -14.37 -8.28 -4.18
C VAL A 261 -13.97 -9.74 -4.07
N LYS A 262 -12.74 -10.05 -3.64
CA LYS A 262 -12.28 -11.43 -3.45
C LYS A 262 -13.08 -12.14 -2.38
N ALA A 263 -13.42 -11.48 -1.28
CA ALA A 263 -14.24 -12.05 -0.22
C ALA A 263 -15.64 -12.42 -0.73
N ILE A 264 -16.30 -11.51 -1.46
CA ILE A 264 -17.63 -11.71 -2.06
C ILE A 264 -17.58 -12.83 -3.10
N MET A 265 -16.61 -12.82 -4.01
CA MET A 265 -16.48 -13.83 -5.07
C MET A 265 -16.21 -15.23 -4.51
N LYS A 266 -15.42 -15.34 -3.44
CA LYS A 266 -15.08 -16.62 -2.80
C LYS A 266 -16.06 -17.01 -1.69
N LYS A 267 -17.07 -16.17 -1.39
CA LYS A 267 -17.96 -16.30 -0.23
C LYS A 267 -17.19 -16.59 1.09
N LYS A 268 -16.01 -15.98 1.29
CA LYS A 268 -15.12 -16.26 2.44
C LYS A 268 -14.28 -15.06 2.85
N ILE A 269 -14.16 -14.83 4.16
CA ILE A 269 -13.22 -13.87 4.76
C ILE A 269 -11.80 -14.47 4.79
N HIS A 270 -10.80 -13.74 4.29
CA HIS A 270 -9.41 -14.18 4.25
C HIS A 270 -8.45 -13.01 4.00
N CYS A 271 -7.14 -13.18 4.24
CA CYS A 271 -6.13 -12.24 3.76
C CYS A 271 -5.90 -12.42 2.24
N PHE A 272 -6.19 -11.41 1.44
CA PHE A 272 -5.99 -11.38 0.00
C PHE A 272 -4.85 -10.46 -0.46
N GLN A 273 -4.45 -9.49 0.36
CA GLN A 273 -3.36 -8.56 0.07
C GLN A 273 -2.01 -9.27 -0.15
N ASN A 274 -1.22 -8.76 -1.10
CA ASN A 274 0.14 -9.24 -1.33
C ASN A 274 1.08 -8.71 -0.24
N LYS A 275 1.79 -9.62 0.44
CA LYS A 275 2.68 -9.34 1.57
C LYS A 275 4.17 -9.35 1.23
N SER A 276 4.56 -9.62 -0.02
CA SER A 276 5.98 -9.76 -0.37
C SER A 276 6.79 -8.48 -0.14
N ILE A 277 6.19 -7.32 -0.45
CA ILE A 277 6.83 -6.01 -0.23
C ILE A 277 6.97 -5.72 1.28
N LEU A 278 5.95 -6.04 2.06
CA LEU A 278 6.00 -5.90 3.52
C LEU A 278 7.18 -6.66 4.09
N HIS A 279 7.30 -7.94 3.72
CA HIS A 279 8.38 -8.80 4.21
C HIS A 279 9.76 -8.27 3.81
N SER A 280 9.94 -7.87 2.55
CA SER A 280 11.25 -7.40 2.06
C SER A 280 11.71 -6.09 2.71
N VAL A 281 10.79 -5.21 3.10
CA VAL A 281 11.13 -3.99 3.84
C VAL A 281 11.46 -4.30 5.29
N ILE A 282 10.65 -5.13 5.96
CA ILE A 282 10.88 -5.44 7.39
C ILE A 282 12.18 -6.22 7.59
N GLU A 283 12.53 -7.12 6.67
CA GLU A 283 13.79 -7.88 6.70
C GLU A 283 15.04 -7.00 6.74
N LYS A 284 14.98 -5.76 6.23
CA LYS A 284 16.10 -4.82 6.29
C LYS A 284 16.28 -4.22 7.69
N ASN A 285 15.23 -4.26 8.52
CA ASN A 285 15.19 -3.74 9.89
C ASN A 285 15.83 -2.34 10.08
N PHE A 286 15.65 -1.44 9.10
CA PHE A 286 16.12 -0.07 9.23
C PHE A 286 15.41 0.65 10.39
N TYR A 287 16.14 1.44 11.16
CA TYR A 287 15.61 2.25 12.28
C TYR A 287 14.78 1.43 13.29
N HIS A 288 15.22 0.21 13.62
CA HIS A 288 14.55 -0.69 14.57
C HIS A 288 13.08 -0.94 14.26
N LEU A 289 12.76 -1.04 12.96
CA LEU A 289 11.40 -1.26 12.48
C LEU A 289 10.73 -2.49 13.10
N LYS A 290 11.50 -3.54 13.46
CA LYS A 290 10.97 -4.71 14.16
C LYS A 290 10.28 -4.32 15.47
N ASP A 291 10.88 -3.45 16.27
CA ASP A 291 10.38 -3.07 17.59
C ASP A 291 9.17 -2.14 17.44
N ILE A 292 9.21 -1.26 16.43
CA ILE A 292 8.09 -0.42 16.01
C ILE A 292 6.87 -1.27 15.61
N ILE A 293 7.07 -2.38 14.89
CA ILE A 293 5.99 -3.29 14.49
C ILE A 293 5.37 -3.98 15.71
N ILE A 294 6.18 -4.41 16.68
CA ILE A 294 5.67 -4.98 17.93
C ILE A 294 4.80 -3.93 18.67
N LEU A 295 5.22 -2.67 18.71
CA LEU A 295 4.45 -1.58 19.31
C LEU A 295 3.11 -1.37 18.58
N LEU A 296 3.10 -1.33 17.25
CA LEU A 296 1.89 -1.21 16.42
C LEU A 296 0.93 -2.38 16.62
N MET A 297 1.45 -3.61 16.71
CA MET A 297 0.67 -4.83 16.93
C MET A 297 -0.07 -4.84 18.26
N ASN A 298 0.52 -4.25 19.30
CA ASN A 298 -0.12 -4.04 20.60
C ASN A 298 -1.18 -2.93 20.60
N SER A 299 -1.71 -2.60 19.42
CA SER A 299 -2.76 -1.61 19.13
C SER A 299 -2.37 -0.16 19.40
N LYS A 300 -1.07 0.12 19.60
CA LYS A 300 -0.61 1.50 19.79
C LYS A 300 -0.60 2.24 18.46
N ARG A 301 -1.00 3.51 18.51
CA ARG A 301 -0.83 4.47 17.42
C ARG A 301 0.53 5.14 17.55
N ILE A 302 1.16 5.44 16.43
CA ILE A 302 2.48 6.07 16.40
C ILE A 302 2.39 7.38 15.64
N LYS A 303 2.74 8.48 16.30
CA LYS A 303 2.84 9.78 15.65
C LYS A 303 4.05 9.79 14.71
N ILE A 304 3.84 10.27 13.49
CA ILE A 304 4.88 10.38 12.46
C ILE A 304 4.85 11.75 11.81
N ASN A 305 5.98 12.16 11.23
CA ASN A 305 6.06 13.28 10.33
C ASN A 305 6.15 12.82 8.87
N VAL A 306 5.07 13.03 8.12
CA VAL A 306 5.00 12.65 6.69
C VAL A 306 5.70 13.65 5.76
N THR A 307 6.17 14.80 6.25
CA THR A 307 6.76 15.85 5.38
C THR A 307 8.18 15.55 4.93
N SER A 308 8.89 14.63 5.59
CA SER A 308 10.26 14.23 5.20
C SER A 308 10.30 13.19 4.09
N PHE A 309 9.15 12.58 3.76
CA PHE A 309 9.07 11.53 2.77
C PHE A 309 9.17 12.11 1.36
N GLU A 310 10.37 12.12 0.83
CA GLU A 310 10.62 12.21 -0.61
C GLU A 310 10.26 10.85 -1.20
N SER A 311 9.36 10.79 -2.18
CA SER A 311 8.72 9.58 -2.73
C SER A 311 9.67 8.56 -3.42
N ASP A 312 10.95 8.61 -3.10
CA ASP A 312 11.99 7.71 -3.55
C ASP A 312 12.02 6.44 -2.67
N MET A 313 11.93 5.29 -3.33
CA MET A 313 11.94 3.96 -2.72
C MET A 313 13.34 3.51 -2.26
N THR A 314 14.37 4.30 -2.57
CA THR A 314 15.78 3.89 -2.40
C THR A 314 16.47 4.54 -1.20
N ILE A 315 15.98 5.69 -0.71
CA ILE A 315 16.60 6.45 0.38
C ILE A 315 15.55 6.68 1.48
N PHE A 316 15.74 6.04 2.64
CA PHE A 316 14.94 6.32 3.84
C PHE A 316 15.83 7.08 4.83
N ASN A 317 15.42 8.29 5.22
CA ASN A 317 16.22 9.13 6.11
C ASN A 317 15.89 8.89 7.58
N ASN A 318 14.70 8.35 7.88
CA ASN A 318 14.26 8.06 9.24
C ASN A 318 13.15 7.00 9.27
N LYS A 319 12.68 6.63 10.47
CA LYS A 319 11.56 5.69 10.67
C LYS A 319 10.22 6.19 10.09
N ASP A 320 9.99 7.50 10.07
CA ASP A 320 8.73 8.09 9.63
C ASP A 320 8.58 7.94 8.12
N ASP A 321 9.67 7.99 7.35
CA ASP A 321 9.67 7.73 5.90
C ASP A 321 9.22 6.28 5.60
N ILE A 322 9.69 5.31 6.39
CA ILE A 322 9.31 3.90 6.25
C ILE A 322 7.83 3.69 6.61
N LEU A 323 7.37 4.31 7.70
CA LEU A 323 5.97 4.23 8.11
C LEU A 323 5.04 4.93 7.10
N THR A 324 5.49 6.05 6.53
CA THR A 324 4.82 6.75 5.43
C THR A 324 4.73 5.86 4.19
N LEU A 325 5.80 5.15 3.86
CA LEU A 325 5.79 4.16 2.78
C LEU A 325 4.76 3.04 3.02
N PHE A 326 4.68 2.53 4.25
CA PHE A 326 3.67 1.53 4.61
C PHE A 326 2.24 2.05 4.48
N VAL A 327 1.99 3.35 4.70
CA VAL A 327 0.69 3.97 4.41
C VAL A 327 0.41 3.95 2.90
N HIS A 328 1.37 4.33 2.05
CA HIS A 328 1.21 4.30 0.60
C HIS A 328 0.98 2.89 0.04
N TYR A 329 1.54 1.86 0.69
CA TYR A 329 1.30 0.45 0.33
C TYR A 329 0.06 -0.17 0.97
N GLY A 330 -0.65 0.56 1.84
CA GLY A 330 -1.83 0.03 2.52
C GLY A 330 -1.48 -1.07 3.51
N PHE A 331 -0.31 -0.99 4.16
CA PHE A 331 0.01 -1.78 5.35
C PHE A 331 -0.24 -0.99 6.63
N LEU A 332 -0.42 0.33 6.56
CA LEU A 332 -0.87 1.17 7.66
C LEU A 332 -1.96 2.13 7.21
N GLY A 333 -2.87 2.45 8.13
CA GLY A 333 -3.73 3.62 8.02
C GLY A 333 -3.03 4.86 8.57
N TYR A 334 -3.39 6.03 8.08
CA TYR A 334 -2.91 7.32 8.58
C TYR A 334 -4.09 8.21 8.94
N ASP A 335 -4.03 8.83 10.11
CA ASP A 335 -4.99 9.81 10.58
C ASP A 335 -4.39 11.20 10.45
N SER A 336 -4.88 11.99 9.48
CA SER A 336 -4.33 13.32 9.19
C SER A 336 -4.55 14.34 10.31
N ASN A 337 -5.54 14.13 11.18
CA ASN A 337 -5.82 15.04 12.29
C ASN A 337 -4.84 14.84 13.45
N THR A 338 -4.60 13.58 13.82
CA THR A 338 -3.70 13.22 14.92
C THR A 338 -2.23 13.10 14.46
N LYS A 339 -2.02 12.97 13.15
CA LYS A 339 -0.73 12.67 12.50
C LYS A 339 -0.15 11.33 12.96
N GLU A 340 -1.03 10.34 13.13
CA GLU A 340 -0.66 9.02 13.64
C GLU A 340 -0.90 7.92 12.60
N VAL A 341 -0.04 6.91 12.60
CA VAL A 341 -0.24 5.65 11.88
C VAL A 341 -0.74 4.56 12.80
N TYR A 342 -1.47 3.62 12.21
CA TYR A 342 -2.07 2.48 12.90
C TYR A 342 -2.29 1.29 11.94
N ILE A 343 -2.40 0.08 12.49
CA ILE A 343 -2.80 -1.09 11.71
C ILE A 343 -4.30 -0.97 11.39
N PRO A 344 -4.69 -0.91 10.10
CA PRO A 344 -6.04 -0.49 9.73
C PRO A 344 -7.09 -1.55 10.06
N ASN A 345 -6.80 -2.83 9.79
CA ASN A 345 -7.80 -3.89 9.84
C ASN A 345 -7.18 -5.27 10.14
N GLU A 346 -8.04 -6.28 10.33
CA GLU A 346 -7.63 -7.65 10.69
C GLU A 346 -6.82 -8.34 9.59
N GLU A 347 -7.13 -8.06 8.31
CA GLU A 347 -6.34 -8.59 7.19
C GLU A 347 -4.86 -8.19 7.31
N VAL A 348 -4.59 -6.92 7.57
CA VAL A 348 -3.24 -6.38 7.72
C VAL A 348 -2.59 -6.84 9.03
N ARG A 349 -3.36 -6.88 10.13
CA ARG A 349 -2.88 -7.41 11.42
C ARG A 349 -2.32 -8.81 11.28
N ILE A 350 -3.07 -9.71 10.64
CA ILE A 350 -2.65 -11.11 10.43
C ILE A 350 -1.41 -11.20 9.52
N ASN A 351 -1.24 -10.27 8.57
CA ASN A 351 -0.02 -10.23 7.76
C ASN A 351 1.21 -9.94 8.63
N PHE A 352 1.12 -9.01 9.58
CA PHE A 352 2.18 -8.75 10.56
C PHE A 352 2.40 -9.94 11.51
N GLU A 353 1.34 -10.56 12.04
CA GLU A 353 1.46 -11.74 12.91
C GLU A 353 2.16 -12.91 12.21
N LYS A 354 1.76 -13.20 10.97
CA LYS A 354 2.41 -14.23 10.14
C LYS A 354 3.88 -13.92 9.90
N PHE A 355 4.24 -12.65 9.76
CA PHE A 355 5.64 -12.26 9.62
C PHE A 355 6.42 -12.48 10.92
N ILE A 356 5.87 -12.09 12.07
CA ILE A 356 6.49 -12.27 13.40
C ILE A 356 6.76 -13.74 13.73
N ILE A 357 5.90 -14.66 13.28
CA ILE A 357 6.08 -16.10 13.53
C ILE A 357 7.06 -16.75 12.53
N SER A 358 7.38 -16.06 11.43
CA SER A 358 8.19 -16.60 10.34
C SER A 358 9.65 -16.88 10.75
N GLU A 359 10.29 -17.81 10.05
CA GLU A 359 11.73 -18.08 10.22
C GLU A 359 12.57 -16.82 9.98
N LYS A 360 12.16 -15.96 9.05
CA LYS A 360 12.83 -14.69 8.77
C LYS A 360 12.86 -13.78 10.00
N TRP A 361 11.75 -13.69 10.73
CA TRP A 361 11.70 -12.94 11.99
C TRP A 361 12.55 -13.58 13.08
N LYS A 362 12.58 -14.92 13.16
CA LYS A 362 13.49 -15.62 14.08
C LYS A 362 14.94 -15.29 13.76
N ILE A 363 15.34 -15.30 12.48
CA ILE A 363 16.69 -14.92 12.01
C ILE A 363 17.04 -13.45 12.32
N LEU A 364 16.05 -12.55 12.36
CA LEU A 364 16.25 -11.16 12.79
C LEU A 364 16.46 -11.03 14.31
N ASN A 365 15.99 -12.01 15.09
CA ASN A 365 16.08 -12.04 16.55
C ASN A 365 17.13 -13.02 17.08
N THR A 366 17.71 -13.87 16.23
CA THR A 366 18.92 -14.61 16.57
C THR A 366 19.99 -13.56 16.88
N LYS A 367 20.54 -13.57 18.10
CA LYS A 367 21.78 -12.83 18.41
C LYS A 367 22.80 -13.25 17.35
N ARG A 368 23.06 -12.38 16.37
CA ARG A 368 24.11 -12.62 15.40
C ARG A 368 25.38 -12.18 16.08
N ASP A 369 26.22 -13.15 16.44
CA ASP A 369 27.63 -12.83 16.60
C ASP A 369 28.09 -12.28 15.24
N ILE A 370 28.46 -10.98 15.23
CA ILE A 370 29.14 -10.22 14.16
C ILE A 370 28.22 -9.31 13.29
N PHE A 371 28.16 -8.01 13.66
CA PHE A 371 28.74 -6.84 12.94
C PHE A 371 28.29 -5.49 13.54
N ASN A 372 27.73 -5.48 14.76
CA ASN A 372 27.53 -4.27 15.56
C ASN A 372 27.19 -4.76 16.97
N PRO A 373 28.17 -4.97 17.87
CA PRO A 373 27.84 -5.31 19.25
C PRO A 373 26.98 -4.18 19.83
N ASP A 374 25.80 -4.54 20.24
CA ASP A 374 24.80 -3.76 20.95
C ASP A 374 25.47 -2.97 22.10
N GLU A 375 24.79 -1.98 22.68
CA GLU A 375 25.31 -1.21 23.82
C GLU A 375 25.79 -2.10 24.99
N GLU A 376 25.24 -3.32 25.11
CA GLU A 376 25.55 -4.33 26.14
C GLU A 376 27.07 -4.56 26.31
N ASN A 377 27.84 -4.68 25.24
CA ASN A 377 29.28 -4.94 25.35
C ASN A 377 30.05 -3.72 25.88
N PHE A 378 29.66 -2.52 25.45
CA PHE A 378 30.26 -1.29 25.93
C PHE A 378 29.85 -0.99 27.38
N GLU A 379 28.59 -1.22 27.75
CA GLU A 379 28.10 -1.11 29.13
C GLU A 379 28.82 -2.07 30.07
N ASN A 380 29.00 -3.33 29.68
CA ASN A 380 29.77 -4.30 30.45
C ASN A 380 31.21 -3.83 30.69
N MET A 381 31.81 -3.15 29.70
CA MET A 381 33.14 -2.58 29.83
C MET A 381 33.17 -1.33 30.73
N LEU A 382 32.16 -0.45 30.67
CA LEU A 382 32.02 0.69 31.60
C LEU A 382 31.90 0.23 33.05
N ASN A 383 31.26 -0.92 33.27
CA ASN A 383 31.11 -1.55 34.58
C ASN A 383 32.38 -2.28 35.07
N SER A 384 33.45 -2.33 34.26
CA SER A 384 34.70 -2.96 34.66
C SER A 384 35.48 -2.11 35.66
N LYS A 385 36.21 -2.78 36.57
CA LYS A 385 37.00 -2.11 37.62
C LYS A 385 38.07 -1.16 37.05
N TYR A 386 38.55 -1.42 35.84
CA TYR A 386 39.62 -0.67 35.20
C TYR A 386 39.20 -0.30 33.77
N TYR A 387 38.55 0.86 33.64
CA TYR A 387 38.17 1.46 32.37
C TYR A 387 38.93 2.76 32.14
N VAL A 388 39.36 3.00 30.90
CA VAL A 388 39.99 4.25 30.47
C VAL A 388 39.12 4.87 29.40
N ASP A 389 38.57 6.04 29.69
CA ASP A 389 37.71 6.78 28.77
C ASP A 389 38.51 7.27 27.55
N LYS A 390 38.02 6.91 26.35
CA LYS A 390 38.54 7.34 25.06
C LYS A 390 37.46 7.87 24.13
N THR A 391 36.31 8.24 24.70
CA THR A 391 35.13 8.71 23.96
C THR A 391 35.42 9.94 23.11
N GLU A 392 36.39 10.79 23.47
CA GLU A 392 36.82 11.93 22.64
C GLU A 392 37.24 11.54 21.21
N SER A 393 37.70 10.31 20.99
CA SER A 393 38.01 9.82 19.63
C SER A 393 36.79 9.84 18.70
N ILE A 394 35.59 9.75 19.24
CA ILE A 394 34.34 9.87 18.50
C ILE A 394 34.19 11.25 17.86
N LEU A 395 34.65 12.31 18.52
CA LEU A 395 34.61 13.68 17.96
C LEU A 395 35.45 13.79 16.68
N TYR A 396 36.55 13.04 16.60
CA TYR A 396 37.35 12.95 15.38
C TYR A 396 36.62 12.14 14.30
N LEU A 397 36.01 11.02 14.66
CA LEU A 397 35.27 10.16 13.74
C LEU A 397 34.06 10.88 13.13
N ASN A 398 33.30 11.62 13.94
CA ASN A 398 32.13 12.40 13.52
C ASN A 398 32.45 13.38 12.39
N LYS A 399 33.64 13.97 12.38
CA LYS A 399 34.09 14.87 11.30
C LYS A 399 34.28 14.15 9.96
N LYS A 400 34.42 12.82 9.96
CA LYS A 400 34.76 12.00 8.78
C LYS A 400 33.56 11.26 8.20
N VAL A 401 32.51 10.99 8.97
CA VAL A 401 31.35 10.12 8.60
C VAL A 401 30.73 10.47 7.24
N ASN A 402 30.59 11.77 6.93
CA ASN A 402 29.97 12.25 5.68
C ASN A 402 30.98 12.73 4.62
N THR A 403 32.21 12.22 4.68
CA THR A 403 33.29 12.62 3.75
C THR A 403 33.80 11.42 2.95
N LYS A 404 34.66 11.67 1.96
CA LYS A 404 35.38 10.59 1.26
C LYS A 404 36.36 9.83 2.16
N GLU A 405 36.68 10.37 3.34
CA GLU A 405 37.59 9.80 4.33
C GLU A 405 36.88 8.94 5.39
N LYS A 406 35.60 8.59 5.17
CA LYS A 406 34.77 7.80 6.11
C LYS A 406 35.26 6.38 6.37
N TYR A 407 36.16 5.86 5.55
CA TYR A 407 36.73 4.52 5.71
C TYR A 407 38.00 4.59 6.54
N ILE A 408 37.94 4.10 7.78
CA ILE A 408 39.02 4.20 8.76
C ILE A 408 39.51 2.81 9.12
N CYS A 409 40.82 2.62 9.09
CA CYS A 409 41.49 1.38 9.49
C CYS A 409 42.24 1.61 10.81
N ASP A 410 41.96 0.78 11.81
CA ASP A 410 42.70 0.75 13.08
C ASP A 410 43.71 -0.40 13.09
N SER A 411 44.98 -0.06 12.84
CA SER A 411 46.09 -1.00 12.67
C SER A 411 46.89 -1.26 13.95
N ARG A 412 46.40 -0.86 15.14
CA ARG A 412 47.11 -1.09 16.41
C ARG A 412 47.45 -2.57 16.64
N PRO A 413 48.48 -2.94 17.43
CA PRO A 413 48.76 -4.35 17.73
C PRO A 413 47.67 -5.04 18.58
N ALA A 414 47.72 -6.37 18.66
CA ALA A 414 46.85 -7.12 19.58
C ALA A 414 47.09 -6.67 21.04
N GLY A 415 46.02 -6.55 21.83
CA GLY A 415 46.08 -6.07 23.22
C GLY A 415 45.97 -4.54 23.41
N PHE A 416 45.96 -3.74 22.34
CA PHE A 416 45.92 -2.27 22.44
C PHE A 416 44.49 -1.68 22.46
N GLY A 417 43.51 -2.45 22.92
CA GLY A 417 42.12 -1.98 23.06
C GLY A 417 41.39 -1.71 21.73
N LYS A 418 41.73 -2.45 20.67
CA LYS A 418 41.03 -2.37 19.38
C LYS A 418 39.55 -2.79 19.52
N THR A 419 39.30 -3.93 20.17
CA THR A 419 37.96 -4.45 20.42
C THR A 419 37.12 -3.45 21.23
N THR A 420 37.65 -2.98 22.35
CA THR A 420 37.11 -1.89 23.17
C THR A 420 36.73 -0.64 22.37
N THR A 421 37.58 -0.23 21.43
CA THR A 421 37.31 0.95 20.59
C THR A 421 36.21 0.66 19.57
N ALA A 422 36.20 -0.54 18.98
CA ALA A 422 35.14 -0.97 18.08
C ALA A 422 33.78 -1.08 18.80
N GLU A 423 33.75 -1.61 20.02
CA GLU A 423 32.54 -1.69 20.86
C GLU A 423 32.01 -0.31 21.26
N MET A 424 32.90 0.62 21.62
CA MET A 424 32.53 2.00 21.91
C MET A 424 31.96 2.73 20.68
N ILE A 425 32.63 2.60 19.53
CA ILE A 425 32.17 3.19 18.27
C ILE A 425 30.84 2.56 17.85
N SER A 426 30.74 1.24 17.96
CA SER A 426 29.52 0.47 17.73
C SER A 426 28.39 1.02 18.58
N ALA A 427 28.55 1.10 19.91
CA ALA A 427 27.54 1.65 20.80
C ALA A 427 27.16 3.09 20.45
N TYR A 428 28.11 3.96 20.11
CA TYR A 428 27.83 5.35 19.76
C TYR A 428 27.06 5.54 18.44
N TYR A 429 27.36 4.72 17.43
CA TYR A 429 26.67 4.77 16.12
C TYR A 429 25.52 3.78 16.00
N SER A 430 25.30 2.96 17.04
CA SER A 430 24.08 2.19 17.21
C SER A 430 22.97 3.18 17.55
N PHE A 431 21.95 3.23 16.71
CA PHE A 431 20.73 3.98 17.00
C PHE A 431 19.91 3.31 18.10
#